data_AF-H8N0Z4-F1
#
_entry.id   AF-H8N0Z4-F1
#
_cell.length_a   1.000
_cell.length_b   1.000
_cell.length_c   1.000
_cell.angle_alpha   90.00
_cell.angle_beta   90.00
_cell.angle_gamma   90.00
#
_symmetry.space_group_name_H-M   'P 1'
#
loop_
_entity.id
_entity.type
_entity.pdbx_description
1 polymer ?
#
loop_
_entity_poly.entity_id
_entity_poly.type
_entity_poly.pdbx_seq_one_letter_code
_entity_poly.pdbx_strand_id
1 'polypeptide(L)'
;MSERRRPIAKKSPSAYHHGNLREALIAAALRLIGSGEDVNLREAARLVGVSPGAPFRHFSDKAALLAAVAEETMRRFRREVGSALDAAPPTPAARIHAMAMAYLRFALGESAYFRAFARAGEIGFFDSDFYKKENQETLDSLDRLILEGQQRGEVTSGDLRIVHLASRAFVYGLGRMYVEGHFARMGLGEEDPVSVAQKALAVFEQGLLRASPARARGPSSRAPKDTPP
;
A
#
# COMPACT_ATOMS: atom_id res chain seq x y z
N MET A 1 -6.32 -4.97 -69.84
CA MET A 1 -7.48 -5.02 -68.92
C MET A 1 -7.19 -6.02 -67.81
N SER A 2 -7.53 -5.64 -66.58
CA SER A 2 -7.59 -6.46 -65.36
C SER A 2 -6.29 -6.68 -64.57
N GLU A 3 -5.80 -5.61 -63.94
CA GLU A 3 -5.18 -5.69 -62.61
C GLU A 3 -6.20 -6.28 -61.63
N ARG A 4 -5.94 -7.47 -61.08
CA ARG A 4 -6.70 -7.99 -59.93
C ARG A 4 -5.93 -7.66 -58.66
N ARG A 5 -6.35 -6.56 -58.02
CA ARG A 5 -6.01 -6.21 -56.64
C ARG A 5 -6.35 -7.39 -55.71
N ARG A 6 -5.35 -7.93 -55.01
CA ARG A 6 -5.54 -8.86 -53.90
C ARG A 6 -6.19 -8.10 -52.73
N PRO A 7 -7.26 -8.61 -52.10
CA PRO A 7 -7.89 -7.94 -50.98
C PRO A 7 -6.97 -8.02 -49.75
N ILE A 8 -6.76 -6.87 -49.09
CA ILE A 8 -6.08 -6.77 -47.80
C ILE A 8 -6.99 -7.43 -46.77
N ALA A 9 -6.54 -8.55 -46.19
CA ALA A 9 -7.24 -9.20 -45.08
C ALA A 9 -7.30 -8.23 -43.89
N LYS A 10 -8.52 -7.89 -43.45
CA LYS A 10 -8.76 -7.17 -42.20
C LYS A 10 -8.15 -7.98 -41.05
N LYS A 11 -7.14 -7.41 -40.39
CA LYS A 11 -6.55 -7.94 -39.17
C LYS A 11 -7.62 -7.89 -38.07
N SER A 12 -8.17 -9.05 -37.72
CA SER A 12 -9.14 -9.18 -36.63
C SER A 12 -8.53 -8.67 -35.32
N PRO A 13 -9.26 -7.88 -34.50
CA PRO A 13 -8.76 -7.44 -33.21
C PRO A 13 -8.51 -8.64 -32.30
N SER A 14 -7.32 -8.63 -31.71
CA SER A 14 -6.76 -9.61 -30.78
C SER A 14 -7.76 -10.12 -29.74
N ALA A 15 -7.88 -11.45 -29.71
CA ALA A 15 -8.26 -12.32 -28.59
C ALA A 15 -9.03 -11.69 -27.42
N TYR A 16 -10.35 -11.82 -27.49
CA TYR A 16 -11.24 -11.68 -26.36
C TYR A 16 -10.94 -12.80 -25.34
N HIS A 17 -10.42 -12.46 -24.15
CA HIS A 17 -10.34 -13.40 -23.04
C HIS A 17 -11.76 -13.64 -22.47
N HIS A 18 -12.56 -14.47 -23.14
CA HIS A 18 -13.95 -14.79 -22.77
C HIS A 18 -14.11 -15.43 -21.37
N GLY A 19 -13.01 -15.78 -20.69
CA GLY A 19 -13.03 -16.49 -19.41
C GLY A 19 -13.22 -15.61 -18.17
N ASN A 20 -12.97 -14.29 -18.24
CA ASN A 20 -13.07 -13.47 -17.02
C ASN A 20 -13.47 -12.01 -17.25
N LEU A 21 -14.73 -11.81 -17.67
CA LEU A 21 -15.31 -10.46 -17.79
C LEU A 21 -15.20 -9.66 -16.47
N ARG A 22 -15.34 -10.32 -15.31
CA ARG A 22 -15.19 -9.67 -14.00
C ARG A 22 -13.80 -9.07 -13.83
N GLU A 23 -12.74 -9.85 -14.07
CA GLU A 23 -11.35 -9.35 -14.02
C GLU A 23 -11.07 -8.29 -15.07
N ALA A 24 -11.60 -8.44 -16.28
CA ALA A 24 -11.43 -7.46 -17.34
C ALA A 24 -12.04 -6.09 -16.96
N LEU A 25 -13.21 -6.11 -16.30
CA LEU A 25 -13.86 -4.91 -15.78
C LEU A 25 -13.09 -4.28 -14.61
N ILE A 26 -12.54 -5.08 -13.70
CA ILE A 26 -11.64 -4.60 -12.63
C ILE A 26 -10.40 -3.93 -13.23
N ALA A 27 -9.77 -4.56 -14.22
CA ALA A 27 -8.62 -4.00 -14.90
C ALA A 27 -8.96 -2.70 -15.66
N ALA A 28 -10.14 -2.62 -16.28
CA ALA A 28 -10.62 -1.40 -16.93
C ALA A 28 -10.87 -0.28 -15.91
N ALA A 29 -11.47 -0.58 -14.75
CA ALA A 29 -11.66 0.38 -13.68
C ALA A 29 -10.32 0.92 -13.15
N LEU A 30 -9.32 0.06 -12.96
CA LEU A 30 -7.97 0.48 -12.56
C LEU A 30 -7.32 1.41 -13.59
N ARG A 31 -7.54 1.19 -14.90
CA ARG A 31 -7.06 2.12 -15.94
C ARG A 31 -7.72 3.50 -15.82
N LEU A 32 -9.04 3.56 -15.60
CA LEU A 32 -9.76 4.82 -15.38
C LEU A 32 -9.25 5.56 -14.14
N ILE A 33 -9.03 4.85 -13.03
CA ILE A 33 -8.46 5.45 -11.81
C ILE A 33 -7.02 5.93 -12.06
N GLY A 34 -6.27 5.18 -12.87
CA GLY A 34 -4.92 5.51 -13.30
C GLY A 34 -4.86 6.84 -14.06
N SER A 35 -5.77 7.07 -15.01
CA SER A 35 -5.89 8.30 -15.79
C SER A 35 -6.52 9.47 -15.03
N GLY A 36 -7.04 9.23 -13.83
CA GLY A 36 -7.74 10.24 -13.01
C GLY A 36 -9.22 10.38 -13.34
N GLU A 37 -9.73 9.61 -14.31
CA GLU A 37 -11.14 9.57 -14.68
C GLU A 37 -12.02 8.98 -13.57
N ASP A 38 -13.32 9.29 -13.62
CA ASP A 38 -14.29 8.68 -12.72
C ASP A 38 -14.62 7.25 -13.16
N VAL A 39 -14.75 6.35 -12.19
CA VAL A 39 -15.08 4.95 -12.48
C VAL A 39 -16.57 4.84 -12.74
N ASN A 40 -16.93 4.34 -13.92
CA ASN A 40 -18.31 4.00 -14.23
C ASN A 40 -18.41 2.67 -14.99
N LEU A 41 -19.47 1.91 -14.73
CA LEU A 41 -19.64 0.55 -15.27
C LEU A 41 -19.71 0.51 -16.80
N ARG A 42 -20.38 1.50 -17.41
CA ARG A 42 -20.57 1.55 -18.87
C ARG A 42 -19.27 1.83 -19.60
N GLU A 43 -18.43 2.69 -19.03
CA GLU A 43 -17.12 3.04 -19.55
C GLU A 43 -16.14 1.89 -19.36
N ALA A 44 -16.18 1.21 -18.21
CA ALA A 44 -15.47 -0.04 -18.05
C ALA A 44 -15.90 -1.07 -19.12
N ALA A 45 -17.20 -1.20 -19.41
CA ALA A 45 -17.71 -2.05 -20.48
C ALA A 45 -17.14 -1.67 -21.86
N ARG A 46 -17.16 -0.36 -22.17
CA ARG A 46 -16.64 0.21 -23.42
C ARG A 46 -15.16 -0.09 -23.59
N LEU A 47 -14.37 0.09 -22.53
CA LEU A 47 -12.93 -0.22 -22.51
C LEU A 47 -12.61 -1.70 -22.67
N VAL A 48 -13.50 -2.60 -22.22
CA VAL A 48 -13.37 -4.05 -22.42
C VAL A 48 -13.88 -4.48 -23.80
N GLY A 49 -14.71 -3.66 -24.45
CA GLY A 49 -15.30 -3.97 -25.76
C GLY A 49 -16.56 -4.84 -25.68
N VAL A 50 -17.33 -4.72 -24.59
CA VAL A 50 -18.57 -5.48 -24.36
C VAL A 50 -19.80 -4.58 -24.36
N SER A 51 -20.99 -5.19 -24.40
CA SER A 51 -22.23 -4.42 -24.36
C SER A 51 -22.38 -3.65 -23.03
N PRO A 52 -23.00 -2.45 -23.02
CA PRO A 52 -23.18 -1.66 -21.80
C PRO A 52 -23.94 -2.36 -20.66
N GLY A 53 -24.75 -3.38 -20.99
CA GLY A 53 -25.50 -4.19 -20.02
C GLY A 53 -24.70 -5.34 -19.41
N ALA A 54 -23.60 -5.77 -20.04
CA ALA A 54 -22.82 -6.92 -19.59
C ALA A 54 -22.21 -6.77 -18.17
N PRO A 55 -21.70 -5.60 -17.74
CA PRO A 55 -21.12 -5.44 -16.40
C PRO A 55 -22.09 -5.68 -15.26
N PHE A 56 -23.38 -5.38 -15.46
CA PHE A 56 -24.41 -5.48 -14.42
C PHE A 56 -24.68 -6.93 -13.98
N ARG A 57 -24.22 -7.93 -14.75
CA ARG A 57 -24.25 -9.34 -14.35
C ARG A 57 -23.19 -9.70 -13.32
N HIS A 58 -22.18 -8.83 -13.13
CA HIS A 58 -21.05 -9.05 -12.21
C HIS A 58 -21.00 -8.03 -11.08
N PHE A 59 -21.47 -6.80 -11.32
CA PHE A 59 -21.46 -5.71 -10.36
C PHE A 59 -22.82 -5.01 -10.39
N SER A 60 -23.49 -4.94 -9.24
CA SER A 60 -24.78 -4.25 -9.10
C SER A 60 -24.69 -2.77 -9.45
N ASP A 61 -23.55 -2.16 -9.09
CA ASP A 61 -23.32 -0.72 -9.18
C ASP A 61 -21.82 -0.39 -9.19
N LYS A 62 -21.51 0.91 -9.22
CA LYS A 62 -20.14 1.45 -9.14
C LYS A 62 -19.44 1.07 -7.84
N ALA A 63 -20.17 1.04 -6.71
CA ALA A 63 -19.59 0.73 -5.41
C ALA A 63 -19.13 -0.73 -5.35
N ALA A 64 -19.93 -1.66 -5.88
CA ALA A 64 -19.56 -3.08 -6.02
C ALA A 64 -18.31 -3.27 -6.89
N LEU A 65 -18.16 -2.51 -7.98
CA LEU A 65 -16.96 -2.53 -8.82
C LEU A 65 -15.74 -1.98 -8.06
N LEU A 66 -15.87 -0.85 -7.38
CA LEU A 66 -14.78 -0.24 -6.60
C LEU A 66 -14.35 -1.11 -5.41
N ALA A 67 -15.30 -1.76 -4.74
CA ALA A 67 -15.00 -2.74 -3.69
C ALA A 67 -14.18 -3.91 -4.24
N ALA A 68 -14.58 -4.48 -5.39
CA ALA A 68 -13.83 -5.56 -6.03
C ALA A 68 -12.43 -5.12 -6.50
N VAL A 69 -12.27 -3.88 -6.95
CA VAL A 69 -10.96 -3.28 -7.24
C VAL A 69 -10.13 -3.19 -5.95
N ALA A 70 -10.70 -2.72 -4.84
CA ALA A 70 -9.99 -2.60 -3.56
C ALA A 70 -9.58 -3.97 -2.99
N GLU A 71 -10.42 -4.99 -3.13
CA GLU A 71 -10.04 -6.36 -2.79
C GLU A 71 -8.84 -6.84 -3.63
N GLU A 72 -8.81 -6.52 -4.93
CA GLU A 72 -7.68 -6.86 -5.79
C GLU A 72 -6.41 -6.10 -5.40
N THR A 73 -6.53 -4.81 -5.08
CA THR A 73 -5.46 -4.01 -4.48
C THR A 73 -4.90 -4.71 -3.24
N MET A 74 -5.75 -5.13 -2.30
CA MET A 74 -5.31 -5.79 -1.07
C MET A 74 -4.63 -7.14 -1.34
N ARG A 75 -5.16 -7.95 -2.26
CA ARG A 75 -4.55 -9.21 -2.67
C ARG A 75 -3.16 -9.00 -3.26
N ARG A 76 -2.98 -7.98 -4.10
CA ARG A 76 -1.66 -7.60 -4.66
C ARG A 76 -0.72 -7.15 -3.57
N PHE A 77 -1.15 -6.21 -2.73
CA PHE A 77 -0.34 -5.70 -1.64
C PHE A 77 0.14 -6.81 -0.70
N ARG A 78 -0.72 -7.79 -0.37
CA ARG A 78 -0.31 -8.95 0.43
C ARG A 78 0.75 -9.80 -0.23
N ARG A 79 0.68 -10.02 -1.55
CA ARG A 79 1.72 -10.76 -2.28
C ARG A 79 3.06 -10.03 -2.24
N GLU A 80 3.04 -8.71 -2.39
CA GLU A 80 4.24 -7.86 -2.27
C GLU A 80 4.84 -7.93 -0.87
N VAL A 81 4.02 -7.83 0.18
CA VAL A 81 4.47 -7.96 1.57
C VAL A 81 5.02 -9.36 1.85
N GLY A 82 4.33 -10.41 1.41
CA GLY A 82 4.80 -11.80 1.58
C GLY A 82 6.16 -12.02 0.92
N SER A 83 6.30 -11.60 -0.34
CA SER A 83 7.57 -11.72 -1.09
C SER A 83 8.69 -10.92 -0.42
N ALA A 84 8.40 -9.73 0.11
CA ALA A 84 9.37 -8.92 0.83
C ALA A 84 9.80 -9.56 2.16
N LEU A 85 8.87 -10.19 2.88
CA LEU A 85 9.15 -10.90 4.14
C LEU A 85 9.96 -12.18 3.90
N ASP A 86 9.68 -12.91 2.82
CA ASP A 86 10.42 -14.12 2.44
C ASP A 86 11.88 -13.81 2.07
N ALA A 87 12.13 -12.66 1.45
CA ALA A 87 13.46 -12.20 1.08
C ALA A 87 14.22 -11.53 2.25
N ALA A 88 13.52 -11.15 3.33
CA ALA A 88 14.11 -10.42 4.44
C ALA A 88 14.85 -11.34 5.42
N PRO A 89 15.98 -10.88 6.01
CA PRO A 89 16.54 -11.53 7.17
C PRO A 89 15.49 -11.77 8.27
N PRO A 90 15.56 -12.87 9.03
CA PRO A 90 14.59 -13.21 10.06
C PRO A 90 14.81 -12.41 11.36
N THR A 91 15.03 -11.10 11.25
CA THR A 91 15.08 -10.18 12.39
C THR A 91 13.86 -9.25 12.36
N PRO A 92 13.30 -8.88 13.53
CA PRO A 92 12.20 -7.94 13.61
C PRO A 92 12.43 -6.64 12.85
N ALA A 93 13.59 -6.00 13.04
CA ALA A 93 13.89 -4.74 12.34
C ALA A 93 13.93 -4.92 10.82
N ALA A 94 14.56 -5.97 10.30
CA ALA A 94 14.63 -6.22 8.86
C ALA A 94 13.25 -6.52 8.26
N ARG A 95 12.40 -7.26 8.98
CA ARG A 95 11.02 -7.55 8.53
C ARG A 95 10.11 -6.33 8.57
N ILE A 96 10.22 -5.47 9.59
CA ILE A 96 9.51 -4.18 9.64
C ILE A 96 9.93 -3.30 8.46
N HIS A 97 11.24 -3.18 8.21
CA HIS A 97 11.77 -2.46 7.06
C HIS A 97 11.23 -3.03 5.74
N ALA A 98 11.22 -4.35 5.58
CA ALA A 98 10.71 -5.02 4.38
C ALA A 98 9.21 -4.74 4.15
N MET A 99 8.39 -4.76 5.20
CA MET A 99 6.97 -4.38 5.14
C MET A 99 6.79 -2.91 4.74
N ALA A 100 7.56 -2.01 5.33
CA ALA A 100 7.53 -0.58 5.01
C ALA A 100 7.92 -0.34 3.53
N MET A 101 8.99 -0.97 3.07
CA MET A 101 9.43 -0.87 1.68
C MET A 101 8.44 -1.51 0.69
N ALA A 102 7.78 -2.61 1.04
CA ALA A 102 6.72 -3.19 0.22
C ALA A 102 5.53 -2.23 0.09
N TYR A 103 5.13 -1.58 1.19
CA TYR A 103 4.11 -0.54 1.17
C TYR A 103 4.49 0.63 0.27
N LEU A 104 5.71 1.15 0.40
CA LEU A 104 6.17 2.28 -0.39
C LEU A 104 6.28 1.92 -1.88
N ARG A 105 6.83 0.76 -2.24
CA ARG A 105 6.85 0.28 -3.63
C ARG A 105 5.44 0.20 -4.22
N PHE A 106 4.49 -0.33 -3.46
CA PHE A 106 3.10 -0.41 -3.88
C PHE A 106 2.48 0.98 -4.06
N ALA A 107 2.59 1.86 -3.07
CA ALA A 107 1.99 3.19 -3.12
C ALA A 107 2.55 4.08 -4.24
N LEU A 108 3.86 3.98 -4.49
CA LEU A 108 4.60 4.85 -5.41
C LEU A 108 4.63 4.28 -6.84
N GLY A 109 4.83 2.96 -6.99
CA GLY A 109 4.88 2.28 -8.29
C GLY A 109 3.50 1.97 -8.86
N GLU A 110 2.51 1.72 -8.00
CA GLU A 110 1.14 1.34 -8.39
C GLU A 110 0.12 2.41 -7.97
N SER A 111 0.39 3.69 -8.30
CA SER A 111 -0.42 4.82 -7.84
C SER A 111 -1.91 4.72 -8.18
N ALA A 112 -2.28 3.99 -9.25
CA ALA A 112 -3.68 3.67 -9.58
C ALA A 112 -4.37 2.79 -8.52
N TYR A 113 -3.67 1.78 -8.01
CA TYR A 113 -4.17 0.90 -6.95
C TYR A 113 -4.27 1.63 -5.62
N PHE A 114 -3.30 2.49 -5.30
CA PHE A 114 -3.35 3.34 -4.12
C PHE A 114 -4.53 4.33 -4.18
N ARG A 115 -4.73 5.01 -5.32
CA ARG A 115 -5.92 5.86 -5.56
C ARG A 115 -7.22 5.06 -5.47
N ALA A 116 -7.24 3.84 -6.00
CA ALA A 116 -8.42 2.98 -5.96
C ALA A 116 -8.80 2.62 -4.53
N PHE A 117 -7.80 2.28 -3.71
CA PHE A 117 -7.99 1.97 -2.30
C PHE A 117 -8.53 3.16 -1.51
N ALA A 118 -8.01 4.37 -1.76
CA ALA A 118 -8.53 5.60 -1.16
C ALA A 118 -9.99 5.87 -1.55
N ARG A 119 -10.32 5.79 -2.86
CA ARG A 119 -11.69 5.96 -3.37
C ARG A 119 -12.66 4.91 -2.82
N ALA A 120 -12.20 3.67 -2.61
CA ALA A 120 -13.01 2.63 -1.99
C ALA A 120 -13.33 2.95 -0.53
N GLY A 121 -12.41 3.57 0.21
CA GLY A 121 -12.65 4.06 1.57
C GLY A 121 -13.79 5.09 1.64
N GLU A 122 -13.87 6.01 0.67
CA GLU A 122 -14.91 7.04 0.58
C GLU A 122 -16.33 6.46 0.41
N ILE A 123 -16.44 5.22 -0.07
CA ILE A 123 -17.71 4.51 -0.27
C ILE A 123 -17.96 3.41 0.77
N GLY A 124 -17.24 3.44 1.91
CA GLY A 124 -17.47 2.51 3.03
C GLY A 124 -16.77 1.15 2.92
N PHE A 125 -15.79 0.98 2.03
CA PHE A 125 -15.06 -0.29 1.93
C PHE A 125 -14.37 -0.68 3.24
N PHE A 126 -13.90 0.30 4.02
CA PHE A 126 -13.23 0.05 5.31
C PHE A 126 -14.18 -0.45 6.41
N ASP A 127 -15.49 -0.39 6.18
CA ASP A 127 -16.48 -0.96 7.10
C ASP A 127 -16.82 -2.43 6.77
N SER A 128 -16.35 -2.95 5.63
CA SER A 128 -16.59 -4.33 5.22
C SER A 128 -15.90 -5.34 6.14
N ASP A 129 -16.56 -6.49 6.37
CA ASP A 129 -15.99 -7.59 7.16
C ASP A 129 -14.70 -8.14 6.53
N PHE A 130 -14.65 -8.17 5.20
CA PHE A 130 -13.45 -8.54 4.45
C PHE A 130 -12.27 -7.64 4.83
N TYR A 131 -12.43 -6.31 4.72
CA TYR A 131 -11.34 -5.39 5.03
C TYR A 131 -10.94 -5.49 6.51
N LYS A 132 -11.91 -5.52 7.44
CA LYS A 132 -11.64 -5.59 8.87
C LYS A 132 -10.79 -6.81 9.22
N LYS A 133 -11.15 -7.99 8.72
CA LYS A 133 -10.40 -9.23 8.93
C LYS A 133 -8.97 -9.13 8.38
N GLU A 134 -8.85 -8.74 7.12
CA GLU A 134 -7.56 -8.67 6.41
C GLU A 134 -6.61 -7.62 7.01
N ASN A 135 -7.15 -6.47 7.40
CA ASN A 135 -6.39 -5.44 8.09
C ASN A 135 -5.97 -5.92 9.48
N GLN A 136 -6.82 -6.62 10.23
CA GLN A 136 -6.46 -7.15 11.56
C GLN A 136 -5.28 -8.14 11.49
N GLU A 137 -5.28 -9.06 10.53
CA GLU A 137 -4.17 -10.02 10.37
C GLU A 137 -2.84 -9.30 10.09
N THR A 138 -2.88 -8.23 9.29
CA THR A 138 -1.71 -7.38 9.00
C THR A 138 -1.26 -6.60 10.24
N LEU A 139 -2.21 -6.05 11.00
CA LEU A 139 -1.93 -5.33 12.26
C LEU A 139 -1.23 -6.24 13.26
N ASP A 140 -1.78 -7.43 13.49
CA ASP A 140 -1.25 -8.40 14.44
C ASP A 140 0.17 -8.84 14.07
N SER A 141 0.45 -9.01 12.77
CA SER A 141 1.79 -9.36 12.29
C SER A 141 2.80 -8.25 12.60
N LEU A 142 2.44 -6.99 12.38
CA LEU A 142 3.33 -5.86 12.68
C LEU A 142 3.53 -5.69 14.20
N ASP A 143 2.47 -5.85 14.99
CA ASP A 143 2.54 -5.75 16.45
C ASP A 143 3.49 -6.80 17.05
N ARG A 144 3.44 -8.04 16.55
CA ARG A 144 4.37 -9.10 16.98
C ARG A 144 5.82 -8.72 16.68
N LEU A 145 6.11 -8.19 15.49
CA LEU A 145 7.46 -7.77 15.12
C LEU A 145 7.92 -6.58 15.98
N ILE A 146 7.07 -5.59 16.24
CA ILE A 146 7.43 -4.46 17.10
C ILE A 146 7.77 -4.95 18.50
N LEU A 147 6.94 -5.80 19.10
CA LEU A 147 7.18 -6.34 20.44
C LEU A 147 8.47 -7.16 20.52
N GLU A 148 8.71 -8.06 19.57
CA GLU A 148 9.94 -8.86 19.52
C GLU A 148 11.17 -7.96 19.32
N GLY A 149 11.08 -6.98 18.42
CA GLY A 149 12.13 -6.00 18.18
C GLY A 149 12.44 -5.15 19.41
N GLN A 150 11.43 -4.75 20.19
CA GLN A 150 11.61 -4.04 21.45
C GLN A 150 12.33 -4.89 22.50
N GLN A 151 11.97 -6.17 22.61
CA GLN A 151 12.63 -7.11 23.53
C GLN A 151 14.10 -7.34 23.17
N ARG A 152 14.42 -7.35 21.87
CA ARG A 152 15.78 -7.53 21.35
C ARG A 152 16.60 -6.24 21.29
N GLY A 153 16.01 -5.10 21.63
CA GLY A 153 16.64 -3.78 21.51
C GLY A 153 16.85 -3.31 20.06
N GLU A 154 16.17 -3.95 19.11
CA GLU A 154 16.23 -3.61 17.68
C GLU A 154 15.26 -2.48 17.31
N VAL A 155 14.17 -2.33 18.05
CA VAL A 155 13.12 -1.30 17.84
C VAL A 155 12.98 -0.46 19.10
N THR A 156 12.69 0.84 18.98
CA THR A 156 12.50 1.70 20.16
C THR A 156 11.45 1.14 21.12
N SER A 157 11.80 1.10 22.40
CA SER A 157 10.83 0.86 23.47
C SER A 157 9.78 1.97 23.50
N GLY A 158 8.52 1.60 23.79
CA GLY A 158 7.40 2.53 23.85
C GLY A 158 6.07 1.79 23.86
N ASP A 159 4.96 2.53 24.06
CA ASP A 159 3.62 1.97 23.90
C ASP A 159 3.47 1.42 22.48
N LEU A 160 3.15 0.13 22.37
CA LEU A 160 2.99 -0.60 21.11
C LEU A 160 2.09 0.14 20.12
N ARG A 161 0.94 0.66 20.60
CA ARG A 161 -0.04 1.35 19.74
C ARG A 161 0.53 2.64 19.17
N ILE A 162 1.38 3.34 19.93
CA ILE A 162 2.02 4.57 19.50
C ILE A 162 3.12 4.28 18.47
N VAL A 163 3.97 3.28 18.72
CA VAL A 163 5.03 2.88 17.77
C VAL A 163 4.41 2.37 16.46
N HIS A 164 3.35 1.58 16.55
CA HIS A 164 2.57 1.12 15.41
C HIS A 164 2.00 2.30 14.61
N LEU A 165 1.28 3.20 15.29
CA LEU A 165 0.67 4.37 14.65
C LEU A 165 1.72 5.22 13.94
N ALA A 166 2.85 5.50 14.59
CA ALA A 166 3.95 6.27 14.01
C ALA A 166 4.49 5.60 12.75
N SER A 167 4.73 4.29 12.79
CA SER A 167 5.22 3.50 11.65
C SER A 167 4.25 3.56 10.47
N ARG A 168 2.93 3.39 10.72
CA ARG A 168 1.90 3.49 9.68
C ARG A 168 1.75 4.90 9.13
N ALA A 169 1.70 5.90 10.00
CA ALA A 169 1.53 7.29 9.61
C ALA A 169 2.66 7.74 8.68
N PHE A 170 3.88 7.31 8.97
CA PHE A 170 5.05 7.65 8.15
C PHE A 170 4.94 7.11 6.72
N VAL A 171 4.75 5.80 6.54
CA VAL A 171 4.68 5.19 5.19
C VAL A 171 3.43 5.63 4.43
N TYR A 172 2.29 5.75 5.12
CA TYR A 172 1.06 6.29 4.53
C TYR A 172 1.25 7.73 4.06
N GLY A 173 1.88 8.57 4.90
CA GLY A 173 2.19 9.97 4.60
C GLY A 173 3.05 10.10 3.35
N LEU A 174 4.14 9.33 3.23
CA LEU A 174 4.99 9.35 2.04
C LEU A 174 4.22 8.96 0.77
N GLY A 175 3.40 7.91 0.82
CA GLY A 175 2.56 7.50 -0.31
C GLY A 175 1.56 8.59 -0.72
N ARG A 176 0.87 9.20 0.25
CA ARG A 176 -0.04 10.33 0.00
C ARG A 176 0.68 11.53 -0.60
N MET A 177 1.81 11.92 -0.02
CA MET A 177 2.59 13.06 -0.47
C MET A 177 3.03 12.90 -1.93
N TYR A 178 3.48 11.71 -2.31
CA TYR A 178 3.84 11.42 -3.71
C TYR A 178 2.63 11.53 -4.64
N VAL A 179 1.51 10.88 -4.31
CA VAL A 179 0.28 10.93 -5.14
C VAL A 179 -0.27 12.35 -5.27
N GLU A 180 -0.11 13.17 -4.24
CA GLU A 180 -0.51 14.58 -4.24
C GLU A 180 0.55 15.51 -4.85
N GLY A 181 1.62 14.97 -5.45
CA GLY A 181 2.63 15.71 -6.21
C GLY A 181 3.64 16.49 -5.37
N HIS A 182 3.72 16.26 -4.05
CA HIS A 182 4.65 16.98 -3.17
C HIS A 182 6.11 16.73 -3.53
N PHE A 183 6.46 15.51 -3.95
CA PHE A 183 7.84 15.18 -4.35
C PHE A 183 8.30 16.08 -5.49
N ALA A 184 7.47 16.24 -6.53
CA ALA A 184 7.78 17.14 -7.65
C ALA A 184 7.90 18.61 -7.20
N ARG A 185 6.97 19.11 -6.37
CA ARG A 185 7.02 20.49 -5.85
C ARG A 185 8.25 20.78 -4.99
N MET A 186 8.79 19.75 -4.35
CA MET A 186 9.99 19.84 -3.52
C MET A 186 11.29 19.63 -4.31
N GLY A 187 11.23 19.46 -5.65
CA GLY A 187 12.40 19.22 -6.48
C GLY A 187 12.93 17.79 -6.44
N LEU A 188 12.13 16.83 -5.94
CA LEU A 188 12.47 15.41 -5.83
C LEU A 188 11.87 14.56 -6.97
N GLY A 189 11.31 15.20 -8.01
CA GLY A 189 10.57 14.53 -9.08
C GLY A 189 11.44 13.87 -10.17
N GLU A 190 12.72 14.24 -10.25
CA GLU A 190 13.68 13.67 -11.21
C GLU A 190 14.30 12.36 -10.70
N GLU A 191 14.22 12.11 -9.39
CA GLU A 191 14.68 10.87 -8.77
C GLU A 191 13.59 9.79 -8.82
N ASP A 192 14.00 8.52 -8.84
CA ASP A 192 13.07 7.42 -8.65
C ASP A 192 12.35 7.58 -7.29
N PRO A 193 11.00 7.60 -7.27
CA PRO A 193 10.25 7.90 -6.05
C PRO A 193 10.45 6.85 -4.96
N VAL A 194 10.69 5.58 -5.33
CA VAL A 194 10.99 4.52 -4.36
C VAL A 194 12.33 4.76 -3.69
N SER A 195 13.35 5.21 -4.45
CA SER A 195 14.65 5.61 -3.90
C SER A 195 14.52 6.78 -2.91
N VAL A 196 13.76 7.82 -3.27
CA VAL A 196 13.50 8.96 -2.38
C VAL A 196 12.82 8.50 -1.08
N ALA A 197 11.80 7.64 -1.19
CA ALA A 197 11.09 7.12 -0.04
C ALA A 197 11.95 6.19 0.82
N GLN A 198 12.85 5.41 0.22
CA GLN A 198 13.84 4.60 0.94
C GLN A 198 14.80 5.47 1.76
N LYS A 199 15.29 6.58 1.19
CA LYS A 199 16.14 7.55 1.92
C LYS A 199 15.38 8.17 3.09
N ALA A 200 14.12 8.56 2.89
CA ALA A 200 13.27 9.09 3.95
C ALA A 200 13.02 8.05 5.05
N LEU A 201 12.73 6.81 4.67
CA LEU A 201 12.55 5.70 5.62
C LEU A 201 13.81 5.46 6.45
N ALA A 202 14.99 5.49 5.84
CA ALA A 202 16.25 5.35 6.58
C ALA A 202 16.44 6.45 7.64
N VAL A 203 16.03 7.69 7.36
CA VAL A 203 16.06 8.79 8.35
C VAL A 203 15.06 8.53 9.49
N PHE A 204 13.85 8.09 9.15
CA PHE A 204 12.84 7.75 10.15
C PHE A 204 13.28 6.58 11.04
N GLU A 205 13.85 5.54 10.45
CA GLU A 205 14.40 4.39 11.16
C GLU A 205 15.56 4.79 12.07
N GLN A 206 16.42 5.74 11.70
CA GLN A 206 17.44 6.25 12.62
C GLN A 206 16.84 6.93 13.86
N GLY A 207 15.67 7.56 13.74
CA GLY A 207 14.92 8.16 14.84
C GLY A 207 14.10 7.16 15.66
N LEU A 208 13.59 6.10 15.02
CA LEU A 208 12.76 5.05 15.63
C LEU A 208 13.57 3.84 16.16
N LEU A 209 14.81 3.65 15.71
CA LEU A 209 15.68 2.51 16.07
C LEU A 209 16.85 2.89 16.98
N ARG A 210 17.05 4.18 17.31
CA ARG A 210 17.85 4.52 18.48
C ARG A 210 17.03 4.22 19.73
N ALA A 211 17.24 3.04 20.30
CA ALA A 211 17.02 2.82 21.72
C ALA A 211 17.64 4.03 22.45
N SER A 212 16.82 4.82 23.15
CA SER A 212 17.37 5.72 24.15
C SER A 212 18.19 4.81 25.09
N PRO A 213 19.51 5.00 25.24
CA PRO A 213 20.24 4.26 26.25
C PRO A 213 19.51 4.59 27.55
N ALA A 214 18.93 3.55 28.17
CA ALA A 214 18.19 3.68 29.41
C ALA A 214 18.97 4.65 30.29
N ARG A 215 18.37 5.80 30.65
CA ARG A 215 18.97 6.71 31.62
C ARG A 215 19.38 5.84 32.80
N ALA A 216 20.68 5.61 32.94
CA ALA A 216 21.22 4.92 34.08
C ALA A 216 20.70 5.69 35.29
N ARG A 217 19.72 5.12 36.00
CA ARG A 217 19.36 5.62 37.32
C ARG A 217 20.56 5.32 38.18
N GLY A 218 21.49 6.26 38.25
CA GLY A 218 22.60 6.21 39.19
C GLY A 218 22.01 6.00 40.59
N PRO A 219 22.68 5.22 41.45
CA PRO A 219 22.17 4.93 42.78
C PRO A 219 21.90 6.24 43.52
N SER A 220 20.65 6.42 43.97
CA SER A 220 20.24 7.53 44.83
C SER A 220 20.94 7.40 46.17
N SER A 221 22.14 7.98 46.29
CA SER A 221 22.80 8.21 47.57
C SER A 221 22.05 9.30 48.34
N ARG A 222 21.04 8.92 49.11
CA ARG A 222 20.57 9.72 50.25
C ARG A 222 21.49 9.39 51.43
N ALA A 223 22.43 10.30 51.73
CA ALA A 223 23.15 10.30 52.99
C ALA A 223 22.19 10.67 54.14
N PRO A 224 22.33 10.07 55.34
CA PRO A 224 21.57 10.47 56.52
C PRO A 224 22.02 11.85 57.00
N LYS A 225 21.05 12.69 57.39
CA LYS A 225 21.31 13.95 58.10
C LYS A 225 21.55 13.63 59.58
N ASP A 226 22.81 13.58 59.98
CA ASP A 226 23.17 13.72 61.39
C ASP A 226 22.88 15.16 61.82
N THR A 227 22.11 15.29 62.91
CA THR A 227 21.87 16.58 63.58
C THR A 227 22.51 16.44 64.97
N PRO A 228 23.50 17.26 65.35
CA PRO A 228 23.95 17.35 66.74
C PRO A 228 23.15 18.43 67.50
N PRO A 229 23.16 18.37 68.85
CA PRO A 229 22.30 19.15 69.74
C PRO A 229 22.62 20.65 69.79
#